data_AF-A0A7V4DGG1-F1
#
_entry.id   AF-A0A7V4DGG1-F1
#
_cell.length_a   1.000
_cell.length_b   1.000
_cell.length_c   1.000
_cell.angle_alpha   90.00
_cell.angle_beta   90.00
_cell.angle_gamma   90.00
#
_symmetry.space_group_name_H-M   'P 1'
#
loop_
_entity.id
_entity.type
_entity.pdbx_description
1 polymer ?
#
loop_
_entity_poly.entity_id
_entity_poly.type
_entity_poly.pdbx_seq_one_letter_code
_entity_poly.pdbx_strand_id
1 'polypeptide(L)'
;MNRKILAQRLLLAVLVLVLLALFRPWYVLDETEQGVIVQFGKPVRVVRESGFHLKLPYPFQVVQKFERRLLEYDSPPEEVITRDKKTLVVDSYVRWRIADPL
;
A
#
# COMPACT_ATOMS: atom_id res chain seq x y z
N MET A 1 -32.18 -13.86 -35.79
CA MET A 1 -31.65 -13.23 -34.56
C MET A 1 -31.33 -11.76 -34.86
N ASN A 2 -32.06 -10.81 -34.27
CA ASN A 2 -31.98 -9.39 -34.63
C ASN A 2 -30.59 -8.80 -34.29
N ARG A 3 -29.80 -8.42 -35.32
CA ARG A 3 -28.47 -7.80 -35.16
C ARG A 3 -28.51 -6.57 -34.22
N LYS A 4 -29.63 -5.83 -34.21
CA LYS A 4 -29.85 -4.68 -33.31
C LYS A 4 -29.89 -5.07 -31.82
N ILE A 5 -30.54 -6.17 -31.47
CA ILE A 5 -30.64 -6.65 -30.08
C ILE A 5 -29.28 -7.18 -29.61
N LEU A 6 -28.54 -7.87 -30.48
CA LEU A 6 -27.19 -8.34 -30.19
C LEU A 6 -26.24 -7.16 -29.93
N ALA A 7 -26.28 -6.12 -30.78
CA ALA A 7 -25.48 -4.92 -30.62
C ALA A 7 -25.81 -4.17 -29.32
N GLN A 8 -27.10 -4.06 -28.97
CA GLN A 8 -27.54 -3.40 -27.75
C GLN A 8 -27.08 -4.14 -26.49
N ARG A 9 -27.11 -5.48 -26.48
CA ARG A 9 -26.56 -6.29 -25.38
C ARG A 9 -25.05 -6.14 -25.25
N LEU A 10 -24.35 -6.09 -26.37
CA LEU A 10 -22.90 -5.93 -26.39
C LEU A 10 -22.49 -4.55 -25.86
N LEU A 11 -23.22 -3.51 -26.24
CA LEU A 11 -23.02 -2.15 -25.75
C LEU A 11 -23.30 -2.03 -24.24
N LEU A 12 -24.35 -2.69 -23.75
CA LEU A 12 -24.64 -2.77 -22.31
C LEU A 12 -23.54 -3.50 -21.54
N ALA A 13 -23.03 -4.62 -22.06
CA ALA A 13 -21.95 -5.38 -21.44
C ALA A 13 -20.66 -4.56 -21.33
N VAL A 14 -20.30 -3.84 -22.39
CA VAL A 14 -19.14 -2.92 -22.39
C VAL A 14 -19.33 -1.81 -21.37
N LEU A 15 -20.51 -1.21 -21.29
CA LEU A 15 -20.80 -0.14 -20.32
C LEU A 15 -20.62 -0.63 -18.87
N VAL A 16 -21.10 -1.83 -18.55
CA VAL A 16 -20.95 -2.43 -17.21
C VAL A 16 -19.47 -2.69 -16.89
N LEU A 17 -18.70 -3.21 -17.86
CA LEU A 17 -17.27 -3.47 -17.72
C LEU A 17 -16.48 -2.18 -17.46
N VAL A 18 -16.80 -1.11 -18.19
CA VAL A 18 -16.21 0.22 -18.00
C VAL A 18 -16.53 0.73 -16.59
N LEU A 19 -17.78 0.65 -16.16
CA LEU A 19 -18.19 1.07 -14.82
C LEU A 19 -17.44 0.30 -13.73
N LEU A 20 -17.29 -1.02 -13.86
CA LEU A 20 -16.52 -1.82 -12.90
C LEU A 20 -15.03 -1.45 -12.87
N ALA A 21 -14.44 -1.16 -14.03
CA ALA A 21 -13.05 -0.72 -14.15
C ALA A 21 -12.81 0.64 -13.45
N LEU A 22 -13.78 1.56 -13.48
CA LEU A 22 -13.68 2.85 -12.79
C LEU A 22 -13.47 2.70 -11.27
N PHE A 23 -14.02 1.65 -10.66
CA PHE A 23 -13.88 1.41 -9.22
C PHE A 23 -12.57 0.71 -8.80
N ARG A 24 -11.67 0.43 -9.77
CA ARG A 24 -10.33 -0.15 -9.55
C ARG A 24 -10.34 -1.34 -8.57
N PRO A 25 -10.92 -2.49 -8.97
CA PRO A 25 -10.89 -3.71 -8.18
C PRO A 25 -9.51 -4.41 -8.18
N TRP A 26 -8.47 -3.75 -8.71
CA TRP A 26 -7.11 -4.27 -8.73
C TRP A 26 -6.11 -3.26 -8.18
N TYR A 27 -4.96 -3.77 -7.78
CA TYR A 27 -3.79 -3.01 -7.37
C TYR A 27 -2.52 -3.82 -7.66
N VAL A 28 -1.39 -3.14 -7.73
CA VAL A 28 -0.07 -3.77 -7.94
C VAL A 28 0.79 -3.40 -6.75
N LEU A 29 1.50 -4.38 -6.19
CA LEU A 29 2.53 -4.19 -5.18
C LEU A 29 3.90 -4.39 -5.80
N ASP A 30 4.78 -3.42 -5.61
CA ASP A 30 6.17 -3.56 -6.01
C ASP A 30 6.94 -4.43 -4.98
N GLU A 31 8.11 -4.95 -5.35
CA GLU A 31 8.94 -5.78 -4.46
C GLU A 31 9.41 -5.05 -3.20
N THR A 32 9.40 -3.72 -3.26
CA THR A 32 9.76 -2.80 -2.17
C THR A 32 8.58 -2.49 -1.26
N GLU A 33 7.37 -2.92 -1.62
CA GLU A 33 6.14 -2.59 -0.91
C GLU A 33 5.53 -3.81 -0.21
N GLN A 34 4.67 -3.54 0.77
CA GLN A 34 3.72 -4.46 1.35
C GLN A 34 2.37 -3.75 1.53
N GLY A 35 1.26 -4.46 1.38
CA GLY A 35 -0.08 -3.89 1.40
C GLY A 35 -0.90 -4.33 2.61
N VAL A 36 -1.69 -3.42 3.17
CA VAL A 36 -2.76 -3.72 4.12
C VAL A 36 -4.11 -3.39 3.48
N ILE A 37 -4.96 -4.39 3.35
CA ILE A 37 -6.34 -4.23 2.89
C ILE A 37 -7.18 -3.79 4.07
N VAL A 38 -7.83 -2.64 3.91
CA VAL A 38 -8.75 -2.05 4.89
C VAL A 38 -10.16 -2.10 4.34
N GLN A 39 -11.09 -2.60 5.15
CA GLN A 39 -12.51 -2.68 4.85
C GLN A 39 -13.28 -1.92 5.94
N PHE A 40 -14.02 -0.88 5.56
CA PHE A 40 -14.78 -0.03 6.49
C PHE A 40 -13.95 0.46 7.69
N GLY A 41 -12.69 0.86 7.45
CA GLY A 41 -11.78 1.35 8.47
C GLY A 41 -11.08 0.28 9.31
N LYS A 42 -11.37 -1.01 9.09
CA LYS A 42 -10.72 -2.12 9.79
C LYS A 42 -9.75 -2.87 8.88
N PRO A 43 -8.51 -3.19 9.33
CA PRO A 43 -7.61 -4.03 8.57
C PRO A 43 -8.17 -5.45 8.51
N VAL A 44 -8.22 -6.03 7.31
CA VAL A 44 -8.76 -7.39 7.08
C VAL A 44 -7.71 -8.37 6.54
N ARG A 45 -6.64 -7.86 5.91
CA ARG A 45 -5.60 -8.70 5.30
C ARG A 45 -4.30 -7.93 5.11
N VAL A 46 -3.16 -8.60 5.37
CA VAL A 46 -1.83 -8.14 4.96
C VAL A 46 -1.37 -8.94 3.75
N VAL A 47 -0.80 -8.27 2.75
CA VAL A 47 -0.27 -8.86 1.53
C VAL A 47 1.19 -8.44 1.40
N ARG A 48 2.10 -9.42 1.44
CA ARG A 48 3.55 -9.20 1.37
C ARG A 48 4.16 -9.58 0.02
N GLU A 49 3.39 -10.29 -0.81
CA GLU A 49 3.83 -10.73 -2.13
C GLU A 49 3.69 -9.61 -3.15
N SER A 50 4.74 -9.38 -3.92
CA SER A 50 4.70 -8.43 -5.05
C SER A 50 3.86 -8.98 -6.19
N GLY A 51 3.42 -8.07 -7.06
CA GLY A 51 2.66 -8.40 -8.26
C GLY A 51 1.24 -7.84 -8.26
N PHE A 52 0.43 -8.39 -9.16
CA PHE A 52 -0.95 -7.95 -9.37
C PHE A 52 -1.90 -8.66 -8.40
N HIS A 53 -2.74 -7.88 -7.75
CA HIS A 53 -3.69 -8.37 -6.76
C HIS A 53 -5.09 -7.80 -7.01
N LEU A 54 -6.09 -8.59 -6.64
CA LEU A 54 -7.49 -8.17 -6.68
C LEU A 54 -7.98 -7.81 -5.27
N LYS A 55 -8.87 -6.83 -5.22
CA LYS A 55 -9.60 -6.41 -4.03
C LYS A 55 -11.04 -6.09 -4.42
N LEU A 56 -11.91 -5.97 -3.42
CA LEU A 56 -13.22 -5.40 -3.67
C LEU A 56 -13.09 -3.95 -4.21
N PRO A 57 -13.94 -3.55 -5.16
CA PRO A 57 -13.94 -2.21 -5.70
C PRO A 57 -14.15 -1.16 -4.59
N TYR A 58 -13.64 0.04 -4.81
CA TYR A 58 -13.92 1.17 -3.93
C TYR A 58 -15.45 1.42 -3.84
N PRO A 59 -16.03 1.79 -2.67
CA PRO A 59 -15.40 2.11 -1.40
C PRO A 59 -15.28 0.93 -0.41
N PHE A 60 -15.63 -0.29 -0.80
CA PHE A 60 -15.70 -1.43 0.11
C PHE A 60 -14.32 -1.80 0.69
N GLN A 61 -13.29 -1.83 -0.17
CA GLN A 61 -11.92 -2.12 0.23
C GLN A 61 -10.93 -1.10 -0.35
N VAL A 62 -9.99 -0.70 0.49
CA VAL A 62 -8.86 0.18 0.16
C VAL A 62 -7.57 -0.54 0.50
N VAL A 63 -6.55 -0.36 -0.32
CA VAL A 63 -5.20 -0.87 -0.03
C VAL A 63 -4.35 0.30 0.44
N GLN A 64 -3.74 0.14 1.61
CA GLN A 64 -2.67 1.01 2.09
C GLN A 64 -1.34 0.31 1.86
N LYS A 65 -0.40 1.01 1.22
CA LYS A 65 0.91 0.46 0.89
C LYS A 65 1.94 1.00 1.89
N PHE A 66 2.87 0.13 2.27
CA PHE A 66 3.96 0.42 3.20
C PHE A 66 5.28 -0.05 2.60
N GLU A 67 6.36 0.61 2.98
CA GLU A 67 7.71 0.17 2.63
C GLU A 67 8.04 -1.16 3.31
N ARG A 68 8.72 -2.03 2.55
CA ARG A 68 9.28 -3.31 3.02
C ARG A 68 10.81 -3.26 3.14
N ARG A 69 11.43 -2.20 2.59
CA ARG A 69 12.89 -2.00 2.60
C ARG A 69 13.39 -1.53 3.95
N LEU A 70 14.73 -1.55 4.09
CA LEU A 70 15.42 -0.96 5.22
C LEU A 70 15.44 0.57 5.05
N LEU A 71 14.67 1.25 5.87
CA LEU A 71 14.56 2.70 5.97
C LEU A 71 15.68 3.24 6.87
N GLU A 72 16.03 4.49 6.63
CA GLU A 72 17.00 5.23 7.43
C GLU A 72 16.27 6.33 8.20
N TYR A 73 16.63 6.46 9.47
CA TYR A 73 16.29 7.60 10.29
C TYR A 73 17.58 8.23 10.76
N ASP A 74 17.82 9.45 10.34
CA ASP A 74 18.99 10.24 10.70
C ASP A 74 18.60 11.21 11.82
N SER A 75 19.28 11.11 12.96
CA SER A 75 19.00 11.96 14.12
C SER A 75 19.90 13.19 14.07
N PRO A 76 19.38 14.40 14.38
CA PRO A 76 20.27 15.54 14.53
C PRO A 76 21.33 15.26 15.60
N PRO A 77 22.58 15.77 15.45
CA PRO A 77 23.62 15.59 16.45
C PRO A 77 23.21 16.16 17.81
N GLU A 78 23.44 15.41 18.87
CA GLU A 78 23.10 15.80 20.25
C GLU A 78 24.35 15.85 21.15
N GLU A 79 24.35 16.81 22.06
CA GLU A 79 25.38 16.90 23.11
C GLU A 79 25.02 15.98 24.28
N VAL A 80 25.89 15.01 24.56
CA VAL A 80 25.74 14.09 25.69
C VAL A 80 26.93 14.19 26.63
N ILE A 81 26.65 14.14 27.93
CA ILE A 81 27.65 14.18 28.99
C ILE A 81 28.01 12.76 29.38
N THR A 82 29.29 12.43 29.24
CA THR A 82 29.88 11.15 29.65
C THR A 82 29.98 11.01 31.17
N ARG A 83 30.23 9.78 31.65
CA ARG A 83 30.38 9.50 33.09
C ARG A 83 31.56 10.28 33.73
N ASP A 84 32.60 10.59 32.96
CA ASP A 84 33.74 11.42 33.37
C ASP A 84 33.50 12.93 33.16
N LYS A 85 32.25 13.35 32.93
CA LYS A 85 31.81 14.75 32.77
C LYS A 85 32.40 15.47 31.56
N LYS A 86 32.76 14.75 30.50
CA LYS A 86 33.11 15.35 29.21
C LYS A 86 31.88 15.44 28.33
N THR A 87 31.73 16.58 27.67
CA THR A 87 30.71 16.78 26.63
C THR A 87 31.20 16.20 25.32
N LEU A 88 30.38 15.35 24.70
CA LEU A 88 30.59 14.83 23.36
C LEU A 88 29.41 15.24 22.48
N VAL A 89 29.69 15.61 21.23
CA VAL A 89 28.68 15.73 20.18
C VAL A 89 28.55 14.35 19.54
N VAL A 90 27.39 13.72 19.68
CA VAL A 90 27.11 12.40 19.13
C VAL A 90 26.18 12.54 17.95
N ASP A 91 26.65 12.01 16.82
CA ASP A 91 25.88 11.84 15.60
C ASP A 91 25.44 10.36 15.51
N SER A 92 24.17 10.12 15.24
CA SER A 92 23.60 8.77 15.21
C SER A 92 22.51 8.63 14.18
N TYR A 93 22.53 7.49 13.49
CA TYR A 93 21.49 7.08 12.56
C TYR A 93 20.99 5.68 12.91
N VAL A 94 19.74 5.40 12.56
CA VAL A 94 19.10 4.11 12.78
C VAL A 94 18.58 3.58 11.46
N ARG A 95 18.89 2.30 11.18
CA ARG A 95 18.29 1.56 10.08
C ARG A 95 17.19 0.65 10.62
N TRP A 96 16.00 0.76 10.07
CA TRP A 96 14.83 0.02 10.54
C TRP A 96 13.96 -0.44 9.37
N ARG A 97 13.07 -1.39 9.60
CA ARG A 97 12.11 -1.85 8.59
C ARG A 97 10.79 -2.20 9.26
N ILE A 98 9.69 -2.09 8.51
CA ILE A 98 8.36 -2.52 8.98
C ILE A 98 8.28 -4.04 8.89
N ALA A 99 8.45 -4.72 10.03
CA ALA A 99 8.37 -6.19 10.11
C ALA A 99 6.93 -6.69 10.00
N ASP A 100 6.01 -6.05 10.73
CA ASP A 100 4.57 -6.28 10.62
C ASP A 100 3.84 -4.92 10.55
N PRO A 101 3.03 -4.67 9.51
CA PRO A 101 2.23 -3.45 9.43
C PRO A 101 0.93 -3.50 10.28
N LEU A 102 0.66 -4.59 11.01
CA LEU A 102 -0.50 -4.75 11.92
C LEU A 102 -0.11 -5.06 13.37
#